data_AF-A0A0C2FWE4-F1
#
_entry.id   AF-A0A0C2FWE4-F1
#
_cell.length_a   1.000
_cell.length_b   1.000
_cell.length_c   1.000
_cell.angle_alpha   90.00
_cell.angle_beta   90.00
_cell.angle_gamma   90.00
#
_symmetry.space_group_name_H-M   'P 1'
#
loop_
_entity.id
_entity.type
_entity.pdbx_description
1 polymer ?
#
loop_
_entity_poly.entity_id
_entity_poly.type
_entity_poly.pdbx_seq_one_letter_code
_entity_poly.pdbx_strand_id
1 'polypeptide(L)'
;LKKIYSQQDDFVNNLIRLASMNTTGRMDWELVAQQHLHNMSDQLFNAFEKCFLTSTEVKRNTTVEIWSFSTAVFFAVTVVTTIGYGNPVPITNIGRVVCIMFSLFGIPLTLVTIADLGGPDGVAKCAIYLTLIGN
;
A
#
# COMPACT_ATOMS: atom_id res chain seq x y z
N LEU A 1 9.75 -12.20 2.52
CA LEU A 1 9.83 -13.61 2.07
C LEU A 1 10.78 -14.50 2.88
N LYS A 2 11.97 -14.03 3.32
CA LYS A 2 12.79 -14.77 4.33
C LYS A 2 12.00 -15.23 5.57
N LYS A 3 11.08 -14.38 6.05
CA LYS A 3 10.21 -14.70 7.19
C LYS A 3 9.22 -15.84 6.91
N ILE A 4 8.68 -15.94 5.69
CA ILE A 4 7.73 -17.00 5.30
C ILE A 4 8.45 -18.34 5.23
N TYR A 5 9.65 -18.35 4.66
CA TYR A 5 10.45 -19.58 4.55
C TYR A 5 10.86 -20.12 5.93
N SER A 6 11.36 -19.25 6.81
CA SER A 6 11.68 -19.61 8.20
C SER A 6 10.46 -20.14 8.97
N GLN A 7 9.27 -19.54 8.78
CA GLN A 7 8.05 -20.02 9.43
C GLN A 7 7.64 -21.42 8.97
N GLN A 8 7.89 -21.73 7.70
CA GLN A 8 7.59 -23.05 7.14
C GLN A 8 8.55 -24.10 7.69
N ASP A 9 9.84 -23.76 7.83
CA ASP A 9 10.83 -24.62 8.49
C ASP A 9 10.48 -24.86 9.97
N ASP A 10 10.05 -23.82 10.69
CA ASP A 10 9.60 -23.93 12.08
C ASP A 10 8.39 -24.87 12.22
N PHE A 11 7.44 -24.79 11.28
CA PHE A 11 6.30 -25.69 11.24
C PHE A 11 6.72 -27.14 11.02
N VAL A 12 7.56 -27.40 10.01
CA VAL A 12 8.08 -28.73 9.72
C VAL A 12 8.86 -29.30 10.92
N ASN A 13 9.69 -28.48 11.57
CA ASN A 13 10.41 -28.88 12.78
C ASN A 13 9.46 -29.25 13.94
N ASN A 14 8.37 -28.49 14.12
CA ASN A 14 7.35 -28.81 15.12
C ASN A 14 6.63 -30.13 14.81
N LEU A 15 6.31 -30.39 13.54
CA LEU A 15 5.73 -31.67 13.12
C LEU A 15 6.68 -32.85 13.33
N ILE A 16 7.95 -32.71 12.93
CA ILE A 16 8.98 -33.75 13.12
C ILE A 16 9.18 -34.04 14.61
N ARG A 17 9.13 -33.01 15.46
CA ARG A 17 9.19 -33.17 16.91
C ARG A 17 7.99 -33.96 17.46
N LEU A 18 6.78 -33.69 16.98
CA LEU A 18 5.61 -34.48 17.40
C LEU A 18 5.71 -35.95 16.96
N ALA A 19 6.28 -36.20 15.77
CA ALA A 19 6.56 -37.55 15.30
C ALA A 19 7.65 -38.24 16.13
N SER A 20 8.72 -37.55 16.51
CA SER A 20 9.79 -38.13 17.33
C SER A 20 9.36 -38.40 18.77
N MET A 21 8.37 -37.68 19.28
CA MET A 21 7.75 -37.90 20.59
C MET A 21 6.72 -39.05 20.60
N ASN A 22 6.53 -39.75 19.47
CA ASN A 22 5.58 -40.85 19.27
C ASN A 22 4.10 -40.48 19.56
N THR A 23 3.82 -39.18 19.69
CA THR A 23 2.50 -38.57 19.81
C THR A 23 1.90 -38.43 18.41
N THR A 24 1.30 -39.51 17.90
CA THR A 24 0.52 -39.56 16.65
C THR A 24 -0.98 -39.27 16.88
N GLY A 25 -1.30 -38.59 17.98
CA GLY A 25 -2.66 -38.17 18.29
C GLY A 25 -3.16 -37.16 17.26
N ARG A 26 -4.22 -37.50 16.51
CA ARG A 26 -4.78 -36.64 15.46
C ARG A 26 -5.04 -35.20 15.95
N MET A 27 -5.47 -35.04 17.20
CA MET A 27 -5.76 -33.73 17.79
C MET A 27 -4.53 -32.82 17.91
N ASP A 28 -3.36 -33.35 18.29
CA ASP A 28 -2.14 -32.53 18.47
C ASP A 28 -1.60 -32.04 17.13
N TRP A 29 -1.66 -32.90 16.11
CA TRP A 29 -1.29 -32.58 14.74
C TRP A 29 -2.24 -31.57 14.12
N GLU A 30 -3.55 -31.75 14.34
CA GLU A 30 -4.58 -30.84 13.87
C GLU A 30 -4.42 -29.47 14.54
N LEU A 31 -4.14 -29.41 15.84
CA LEU A 31 -3.89 -28.17 16.56
C LEU A 31 -2.69 -27.41 16.00
N VAL A 32 -1.56 -28.08 15.77
CA VAL A 32 -0.34 -27.42 15.24
C VAL A 32 -0.54 -26.98 13.79
N ALA A 33 -1.22 -27.78 12.97
CA ALA A 33 -1.56 -27.40 11.61
C ALA A 33 -2.50 -26.19 11.56
N GLN A 34 -3.56 -26.19 12.37
CA GLN A 34 -4.52 -25.09 12.46
C GLN A 34 -3.86 -23.81 13.00
N GLN A 35 -3.03 -23.93 14.02
CA GLN A 35 -2.29 -22.79 14.59
C GLN A 35 -1.36 -22.15 13.56
N HIS A 36 -0.64 -22.96 12.79
CA HIS A 36 0.24 -22.45 11.73
C HIS A 36 -0.56 -21.75 10.63
N LEU A 37 -1.65 -22.35 10.17
CA LEU A 37 -2.55 -21.77 9.17
C LEU A 37 -3.15 -20.44 9.64
N HIS A 38 -3.60 -20.35 10.89
CA HIS A 38 -4.14 -19.12 11.47
C HIS A 38 -3.07 -18.02 11.54
N ASN A 39 -1.88 -18.36 12.03
CA ASN A 39 -0.78 -17.39 12.13
C ASN A 39 -0.33 -16.90 10.73
N MET A 40 -0.39 -17.76 9.71
CA MET A 40 -0.14 -17.38 8.33
C MET A 40 -1.25 -16.51 7.75
N SER A 41 -2.52 -16.81 8.01
CA SER A 41 -3.63 -15.98 7.54
C SER A 41 -3.58 -14.59 8.14
N ASP A 42 -3.22 -14.46 9.43
CA ASP A 42 -3.07 -13.16 10.09
C ASP A 42 -1.93 -12.33 9.48
N GLN A 43 -0.80 -12.99 9.18
CA GLN A 43 0.33 -12.32 8.53
C GLN A 43 -0.02 -11.88 7.12
N LEU A 44 -0.74 -12.71 6.37
CA LEU A 44 -1.19 -12.40 5.02
C LEU A 44 -2.18 -11.24 5.05
N PHE A 45 -3.20 -11.30 5.91
CA PHE A 45 -4.20 -10.25 6.07
C PHE A 45 -3.55 -8.91 6.43
N ASN A 46 -2.65 -8.90 7.42
CA ASN A 46 -1.89 -7.70 7.77
C ASN A 46 -1.06 -7.16 6.60
N ALA A 47 -0.46 -8.01 5.78
CA ALA A 47 0.31 -7.59 4.62
C ALA A 47 -0.60 -7.01 3.50
N PHE A 48 -1.76 -7.63 3.27
CA PHE A 48 -2.75 -7.09 2.32
C PHE A 48 -3.32 -5.76 2.80
N GLU A 49 -3.70 -5.64 4.07
CA GLU A 49 -4.29 -4.43 4.62
C GLU A 49 -3.27 -3.28 4.68
N LYS A 50 -2.06 -3.53 5.17
CA LYS A 50 -1.05 -2.47 5.37
C LYS A 50 -0.30 -2.09 4.11
N CYS A 51 -0.12 -3.03 3.18
CA CYS A 51 0.68 -2.80 1.98
C CYS A 51 -0.14 -2.83 0.68
N PHE A 52 -1.45 -3.08 0.73
CA PHE A 52 -2.35 -3.18 -0.44
C PHE A 52 -1.76 -4.01 -1.59
N LEU A 53 -1.07 -5.10 -1.24
CA LEU A 53 -0.47 -5.97 -2.23
C LEU A 53 -1.58 -6.68 -3.00
N THR A 54 -1.59 -6.62 -4.33
CA THR A 54 -2.47 -7.47 -5.13
C THR A 54 -1.95 -8.92 -5.09
N SER A 55 -2.83 -9.91 -5.22
CA SER A 55 -2.45 -11.34 -5.27
C SER A 55 -1.38 -11.65 -6.34
N THR A 56 -1.35 -10.86 -7.42
CA THR A 56 -0.33 -10.91 -8.48
C THR A 56 1.04 -10.43 -8.01
N GLU A 57 1.10 -9.45 -7.12
CA GLU A 57 2.34 -8.88 -6.57
C GLU A 57 2.95 -9.79 -5.51
N VAL A 58 2.11 -10.39 -4.65
CA VAL A 58 2.53 -11.41 -3.69
C VAL A 58 3.16 -12.61 -4.42
N LYS A 59 2.57 -13.02 -5.55
CA LYS A 59 3.03 -14.18 -6.34
C LYS A 59 4.35 -13.92 -7.08
N ARG A 60 4.66 -12.67 -7.43
CA ARG A 60 5.87 -12.30 -8.16
C ARG A 60 7.12 -12.11 -7.29
N ASN A 61 7.02 -12.24 -5.96
CA ASN A 61 8.15 -12.05 -5.02
C ASN A 61 8.87 -10.70 -5.25
N THR A 62 8.15 -9.70 -5.75
CA THR A 62 8.71 -8.37 -5.96
C THR A 62 8.50 -7.58 -4.67
N THR A 63 9.57 -7.04 -4.09
CA THR A 63 9.45 -6.10 -2.98
C THR A 63 8.77 -4.85 -3.52
N VAL A 64 7.45 -4.81 -3.46
CA VAL A 64 6.68 -3.64 -3.92
C VAL A 64 7.09 -2.47 -3.03
N GLU A 65 7.88 -1.56 -3.58
CA GLU A 65 8.15 -0.29 -2.94
C GLU A 65 6.86 0.52 -2.95
N ILE A 66 6.14 0.48 -1.82
CA ILE A 66 4.89 1.21 -1.57
C ILE A 66 5.06 2.71 -1.94
N TRP A 67 6.27 3.23 -1.71
CA TRP A 67 6.68 4.60 -2.02
C TRP A 67 7.60 4.65 -3.25
N SER A 68 7.00 4.50 -4.43
CA SER A 68 7.64 4.85 -5.69
C SER A 68 7.41 6.35 -6.00
N PHE A 69 8.25 6.97 -6.82
CA PHE A 69 8.06 8.38 -7.20
C PHE A 69 6.67 8.65 -7.78
N SER A 70 6.18 7.77 -8.67
CA SER A 70 4.85 7.88 -9.26
C SER A 70 3.73 7.80 -8.22
N THR A 71 3.81 6.86 -7.28
CA THR A 71 2.79 6.71 -6.22
C THR A 71 2.84 7.85 -5.21
N ALA A 72 4.03 8.41 -4.93
CA ALA A 72 4.19 9.58 -4.06
C ALA A 72 3.59 10.85 -4.68
N VAL A 73 3.80 11.09 -5.97
CA VAL A 73 3.19 12.22 -6.69
C VAL A 73 1.67 12.06 -6.74
N PHE A 74 1.17 10.86 -7.04
CA PHE A 74 -0.27 10.58 -7.03
C PHE A 74 -0.89 10.81 -5.64
N PHE A 75 -0.21 10.37 -4.58
CA PHE A 75 -0.62 10.66 -3.20
C PHE A 75 -0.68 12.18 -2.94
N ALA A 76 0.37 12.93 -3.31
CA ALA A 76 0.39 14.39 -3.11
C ALA A 76 -0.76 15.11 -3.84
N VAL A 77 -1.04 14.72 -5.09
CA VAL A 77 -2.16 15.26 -5.87
C VAL A 77 -3.49 14.96 -5.21
N THR A 78 -3.73 13.72 -4.80
CA THR A 78 -5.00 13.31 -4.15
C THR A 78 -5.23 13.95 -2.79
N VAL A 79 -4.16 14.28 -2.05
CA VAL A 79 -4.23 15.06 -0.80
C VAL A 79 -4.66 16.50 -1.07
N VAL A 80 -4.07 17.13 -2.08
CA VAL A 80 -4.35 18.53 -2.43
C VAL A 80 -5.73 18.72 -3.04
N THR A 81 -6.17 17.77 -3.87
CA THR A 81 -7.53 17.77 -4.44
C THR A 81 -8.60 17.31 -3.45
N THR A 82 -8.22 17.05 -2.19
CA THR A 82 -9.07 16.55 -1.11
C THR A 82 -9.82 15.25 -1.41
N ILE A 83 -9.44 14.52 -2.47
CA ILE A 83 -9.97 13.20 -2.79
C ILE A 83 -9.60 12.20 -1.68
N GLY A 84 -8.32 12.22 -1.29
CA GLY A 84 -7.83 11.52 -0.10
C GLY A 84 -8.19 10.03 -0.03
N TYR A 85 -7.77 9.22 -1.01
CA TYR A 85 -8.03 7.76 -1.04
C TYR A 85 -7.50 7.00 0.20
N GLY A 86 -6.64 7.60 1.01
CA GLY A 86 -6.20 7.05 2.29
C GLY A 86 -5.04 6.05 2.21
N ASN A 87 -4.51 5.76 1.02
CA ASN A 87 -3.37 4.86 0.84
C ASN A 87 -2.57 5.22 -0.44
N PRO A 88 -1.23 5.30 -0.41
CA PRO A 88 -0.30 5.16 0.73
C PRO A 88 -0.22 6.43 1.60
N VAL A 89 -0.17 6.28 2.94
CA VAL A 89 -0.10 7.40 3.90
C VAL A 89 1.24 7.48 4.64
N PRO A 90 1.79 8.68 4.89
CA PRO A 90 3.04 8.82 5.60
C PRO A 90 2.91 8.33 7.05
N ILE A 91 3.66 7.27 7.37
CA ILE A 91 3.66 6.66 8.71
C ILE A 91 4.58 7.42 9.66
N THR A 92 5.55 8.18 9.13
CA THR A 92 6.54 8.93 9.90
C THR A 92 5.96 10.22 10.46
N ASN A 93 6.30 10.56 11.71
CA ASN A 93 5.83 11.78 12.37
C ASN A 93 6.18 13.04 11.57
N ILE A 94 7.40 13.09 11.04
CA ILE A 94 7.89 14.21 10.22
C ILE A 94 7.12 14.28 8.90
N GLY A 95 6.91 13.14 8.22
CA GLY A 95 6.16 13.09 6.97
C GLY A 95 4.71 13.55 7.13
N ARG A 96 4.08 13.25 8.28
CA ARG A 96 2.73 13.74 8.60
C ARG A 96 2.71 15.27 8.77
N VAL A 97 3.67 15.84 9.50
CA VAL A 97 3.75 17.30 9.69
C VAL A 97 3.97 18.01 8.35
N VAL A 98 4.87 17.50 7.52
CA VAL A 98 5.09 18.05 6.16
C VAL A 98 3.84 17.94 5.30
N CYS A 99 3.12 16.81 5.35
CA CYS A 99 1.86 16.61 4.62
C CYS A 99 0.78 17.62 5.06
N ILE A 100 0.67 17.90 6.36
CA ILE A 100 -0.28 18.90 6.90
C ILE A 100 0.08 20.31 6.41
N MET A 101 1.36 20.69 6.47
CA MET A 101 1.78 22.00 5.95
C MET A 101 1.54 22.09 4.45
N PHE A 102 1.82 21.02 3.71
CA PHE A 102 1.60 20.95 2.27
C PHE A 102 0.12 21.07 1.89
N SER A 103 -0.80 20.45 2.63
CA SER A 103 -2.24 20.57 2.36
C SER A 103 -2.78 21.96 2.70
N LEU A 104 -2.29 22.61 3.76
CA LEU A 104 -2.69 23.97 4.14
C LEU A 104 -2.37 25.02 3.06
N PHE A 105 -1.23 24.92 2.39
CA PHE A 105 -0.87 25.82 1.29
C PHE A 105 -1.32 25.32 -0.08
N GLY A 106 -1.35 24.01 -0.27
CA GLY A 106 -1.72 23.37 -1.53
C GLY A 106 -3.19 23.55 -1.89
N ILE A 107 -4.10 23.40 -0.91
CA ILE A 107 -5.55 23.53 -1.17
C ILE A 107 -5.90 24.95 -1.66
N PRO A 108 -5.47 26.06 -1.00
CA PRO A 108 -5.70 27.41 -1.51
C PRO A 108 -5.09 27.65 -2.89
N LEU A 109 -3.87 27.19 -3.12
CA LEU A 109 -3.19 27.34 -4.40
C LEU A 109 -3.95 26.61 -5.52
N THR A 110 -4.41 25.39 -5.25
CA THR A 110 -5.20 24.61 -6.20
C THR A 110 -6.56 25.24 -6.46
N LEU A 111 -7.24 25.77 -5.44
CA LEU A 111 -8.48 26.53 -5.63
C LEU A 111 -8.30 27.76 -6.53
N VAL A 112 -7.21 28.52 -6.35
CA VAL A 112 -6.89 29.67 -7.21
C VAL A 112 -6.60 29.21 -8.65
N THR A 113 -5.82 28.15 -8.84
CA THR A 113 -5.56 27.62 -10.19
C THR A 113 -6.81 27.07 -10.87
N ILE A 114 -7.72 26.42 -10.13
CA ILE A 114 -8.98 25.92 -10.67
C ILE A 114 -9.92 27.09 -11.00
N ALA A 115 -9.94 28.15 -10.18
CA ALA A 115 -10.74 29.34 -10.47
C ALA A 115 -10.27 30.06 -11.74
N ASP A 116 -8.95 30.15 -11.97
CA ASP A 116 -8.37 30.71 -13.20
C ASP A 116 -8.64 29.81 -14.42
N LEU A 117 -8.54 28.49 -14.25
CA LEU A 117 -8.78 27.51 -15.33
C LEU A 117 -10.27 27.38 -15.70
N GLY A 118 -11.15 27.45 -14.70
CA GLY A 118 -12.60 27.28 -14.84
C GLY A 118 -13.33 28.55 -15.30
N GLY A 119 -12.66 29.70 -15.32
CA GLY A 119 -13.17 30.92 -15.93
C GLY A 119 -13.22 30.81 -17.46
N PRO A 120 -14.01 31.68 -18.13
CA PRO A 120 -14.10 31.73 -19.59
C PRO A 120 -12.74 31.95 -20.27
N ASP A 121 -11.77 32.53 -19.55
CA ASP A 121 -10.44 32.89 -20.04
C ASP A 121 -9.46 31.69 -20.01
N GLY A 122 -9.66 30.75 -19.06
CA GLY A 122 -8.79 29.59 -18.84
C GLY A 122 -9.00 28.50 -19.89
N VAL A 123 -10.26 28.18 -20.18
CA VAL A 123 -10.64 27.26 -21.27
C VAL A 123 -10.23 27.80 -22.65
N ALA A 124 -10.29 29.12 -22.83
CA ALA A 124 -9.85 29.78 -24.07
C ALA A 124 -8.33 29.69 -24.25
N LYS A 125 -7.53 29.91 -23.20
CA LYS A 125 -6.06 29.78 -23.26
C LYS A 125 -5.61 28.34 -23.50
N CYS A 126 -6.23 27.35 -22.85
CA CYS A 126 -5.93 25.93 -23.11
C CYS A 126 -6.31 25.50 -24.53
N ALA A 127 -7.45 25.94 -25.05
CA ALA A 127 -7.85 25.68 -26.43
C ALA A 127 -6.85 26.28 -27.44
N ILE A 128 -6.42 27.53 -27.23
CA ILE A 128 -5.41 28.20 -28.06
C ILE A 128 -4.06 27.48 -28.01
N TYR A 129 -3.60 27.05 -26.83
CA TYR A 129 -2.32 26.37 -26.67
C TYR A 129 -2.32 24.98 -27.34
N LEU A 130 -3.45 24.25 -27.28
CA LEU A 130 -3.61 22.98 -27.98
C LEU A 130 -3.68 23.16 -29.51
N THR A 131 -4.31 24.22 -30.00
CA THR A 131 -4.30 24.56 -31.44
C THR A 131 -2.91 24.97 -31.95
N LEU A 132 -2.07 25.61 -31.12
CA LEU A 132 -0.70 26.00 -31.48
C LEU A 132 0.30 24.83 -31.47
N ILE A 133 0.06 23.78 -30.69
CA ILE A 133 0.92 22.58 -30.66
C ILE A 133 0.49 21.54 -31.71
N GLY A 134 -0.77 21.60 -32.16
CA GLY A 134 -1.34 20.69 -33.15
C GLY A 134 -1.15 21.09 -34.61
N ASN A 135 -0.44 22.17 -34.91
CA ASN A 135 -0.18 22.68 -36.26
C ASN A 135 1.34 22.77 -36.53
#